data_AF-A0AAW5IIU5-F1
#
_entry.id   AF-A0AAW5IIU5-F1
#
_cell.length_a   1.000
_cell.length_b   1.000
_cell.length_c   1.000
_cell.angle_alpha   90.00
_cell.angle_beta   90.00
_cell.angle_gamma   90.00
#
_symmetry.space_group_name_H-M   'P 1'
#
loop_
_entity.id
_entity.type
_entity.pdbx_description
1 polymer ?
#
loop_
_entity_poly.entity_id
_entity_poly.type
_entity_poly.pdbx_seq_one_letter_code
_entity_poly.pdbx_strand_id
1 'polypeptide(L)'
;MQDDHRRRWQRGDWTDDTDMMLCILDSFVACQKVDILDIARRFKEWMMNGGMGIGRHTYNVMALGDYTSNPQKAAEIIWKMGKKKAAANGAVMRTSVVGLLKDNVANNAENILNSATL
;
A
#
# COMPACT_ATOMS: atom_id res chain seq x y z
N MET A 1 29.61 1.00 4.47
CA MET A 1 29.28 -0.41 4.18
C MET A 1 27.77 -0.51 3.93
N GLN A 2 27.32 -1.09 2.82
CA GLN A 2 25.91 -1.49 2.63
C GLN A 2 25.82 -2.99 2.95
N ASP A 3 24.82 -3.37 3.75
CA ASP A 3 24.51 -4.79 4.02
C ASP A 3 23.74 -5.41 2.84
N ASP A 4 23.62 -6.74 2.83
CA ASP A 4 23.00 -7.50 1.73
C ASP A 4 21.55 -7.09 1.45
N HIS A 5 20.85 -6.55 2.45
CA HIS A 5 19.52 -6.01 2.27
C HIS A 5 19.55 -4.69 1.48
N ARG A 6 20.40 -3.74 1.88
CA ARG A 6 20.52 -2.40 1.27
C ARG A 6 21.18 -2.41 -0.11
N ARG A 7 21.91 -3.46 -0.47
CA ARG A 7 22.55 -3.62 -1.80
C ARG A 7 21.55 -3.77 -2.95
N ARG A 8 20.28 -4.07 -2.66
CA ARG A 8 19.23 -4.18 -3.67
C ARG A 8 18.82 -2.83 -4.26
N TRP A 9 19.18 -1.71 -3.62
CA TRP A 9 18.86 -0.36 -4.05
C TRP A 9 20.12 0.39 -4.47
N GLN A 10 20.05 1.20 -5.53
CA GLN A 10 21.11 2.16 -5.80
C GLN A 10 21.14 3.20 -4.67
N ARG A 11 22.32 3.76 -4.41
CA ARG A 11 22.43 4.83 -3.42
C ARG A 11 21.61 6.04 -3.90
N GLY A 12 20.58 6.39 -3.12
CA GLY A 12 19.65 7.47 -3.47
C GLY A 12 18.29 6.96 -3.97
N ASP A 13 18.13 5.65 -4.20
CA ASP A 13 16.82 5.07 -4.48
C ASP A 13 15.95 5.07 -3.24
N TRP A 14 14.67 5.28 -3.46
CA TRP A 14 13.63 5.29 -2.45
C TRP A 14 13.09 3.85 -2.29
N THR A 15 12.51 3.52 -1.14
CA THR A 15 11.96 2.19 -0.85
C THR A 15 10.45 2.14 -1.11
N ASP A 16 9.82 0.97 -0.88
CA ASP A 16 8.38 0.75 -1.08
C ASP A 16 7.49 1.79 -0.41
N ASP A 17 7.89 2.32 0.75
CA ASP A 17 7.14 3.35 1.45
C ASP A 17 6.91 4.61 0.61
N THR A 18 7.92 5.04 -0.15
CA THR A 18 7.79 6.23 -1.00
C THR A 18 7.02 5.93 -2.27
N ASP A 19 7.33 4.82 -2.94
CA ASP A 19 6.65 4.47 -4.19
C ASP A 19 5.14 4.31 -3.98
N MET A 20 4.75 3.69 -2.87
CA MET A 20 3.33 3.56 -2.51
C MET A 20 2.73 4.91 -2.05
N MET A 21 3.50 5.77 -1.39
CA MET A 21 3.06 7.14 -1.10
C MET A 21 2.76 7.93 -2.39
N LEU A 22 3.62 7.82 -3.40
CA LEU A 22 3.42 8.47 -4.71
C LEU A 22 2.18 7.92 -5.43
N CYS A 23 1.93 6.61 -5.37
CA CYS A 23 0.71 6.02 -5.91
C CYS A 23 -0.57 6.62 -5.29
N ILE A 24 -0.57 6.89 -3.98
CA ILE A 24 -1.69 7.55 -3.30
C ILE A 24 -1.82 9.01 -3.76
N LEU A 25 -0.71 9.74 -3.82
CA LEU A 25 -0.69 11.14 -4.24
C LEU A 25 -1.20 11.29 -5.67
N ASP A 26 -0.73 10.46 -6.60
CA ASP A 26 -1.14 10.48 -8.00
C ASP A 26 -2.64 10.19 -8.15
N SER A 27 -3.17 9.26 -7.34
CA SER A 27 -4.62 9.00 -7.28
C SER A 27 -5.39 10.22 -6.81
N PHE A 28 -4.91 10.86 -5.75
CA PHE A 28 -5.56 12.06 -5.22
C PHE A 28 -5.55 13.21 -6.23
N VAL A 29 -4.43 13.44 -6.92
CA VAL A 29 -4.31 14.45 -7.99
C VAL A 29 -5.26 14.13 -9.16
N ALA A 30 -5.35 12.86 -9.56
CA ALA A 30 -6.21 12.45 -10.67
C ALA A 30 -7.71 12.48 -10.33
N CYS A 31 -8.09 12.02 -9.14
CA CYS A 31 -9.48 11.85 -8.72
C CYS A 31 -10.05 13.06 -7.98
N GLN A 32 -9.19 13.98 -7.50
CA GLN A 32 -9.55 15.12 -6.65
C GLN A 32 -10.27 14.72 -5.35
N LYS A 33 -10.13 13.45 -4.96
CA LYS A 33 -10.70 12.82 -3.77
C LYS A 33 -9.91 11.56 -3.45
N VAL A 34 -10.13 10.99 -2.27
CA VAL A 34 -9.64 9.64 -1.97
C VAL A 34 -10.49 8.62 -2.71
N ASP A 35 -9.88 7.93 -3.68
CA ASP A 35 -10.49 6.84 -4.43
C ASP A 35 -9.71 5.53 -4.16
N ILE A 36 -10.25 4.70 -3.29
CA ILE A 36 -9.58 3.47 -2.83
C ILE A 36 -9.37 2.47 -3.98
N LEU A 37 -10.29 2.42 -4.95
CA LEU A 37 -10.17 1.50 -6.07
C LEU A 37 -9.09 1.97 -7.05
N ASP A 38 -8.94 3.28 -7.22
CA ASP A 38 -7.86 3.86 -8.01
C ASP A 38 -6.49 3.66 -7.35
N ILE A 39 -6.39 3.89 -6.04
CA ILE A 39 -5.18 3.60 -5.25
C ILE A 39 -4.79 2.12 -5.38
N ALA A 40 -5.74 1.19 -5.22
CA ALA A 40 -5.48 -0.24 -5.33
C ALA A 40 -5.00 -0.65 -6.74
N ARG A 41 -5.55 -0.04 -7.80
CA ARG A 41 -5.08 -0.24 -9.18
C ARG A 41 -3.62 0.20 -9.33
N ARG A 42 -3.28 1.40 -8.86
CA ARG A 42 -1.91 1.94 -8.92
C ARG A 42 -0.92 1.10 -8.13
N PHE A 43 -1.29 0.63 -6.95
CA PHE A 43 -0.45 -0.29 -6.18
C PHE A 43 -0.18 -1.60 -6.93
N LYS A 44 -1.22 -2.18 -7.55
CA LYS A 44 -1.06 -3.41 -8.32
C LYS A 44 -0.21 -3.18 -9.56
N GLU A 45 -0.38 -2.07 -10.27
CA GLU A 45 0.45 -1.68 -11.41
C GLU A 45 1.92 -1.50 -11.01
N TRP A 46 2.19 -0.78 -9.92
CA TRP A 46 3.55 -0.62 -9.39
C TRP A 46 4.18 -1.97 -9.02
N MET A 47 3.44 -2.84 -8.32
CA MET A 47 3.91 -4.19 -7.99
C MET A 47 4.26 -5.00 -9.25
N MET A 48 3.39 -4.97 -10.28
CA MET A 48 3.58 -5.71 -11.52
C MET A 48 4.74 -5.15 -12.37
N ASN A 49 5.06 -3.86 -12.22
CA ASN A 49 6.15 -3.19 -12.92
C ASN A 49 7.49 -3.24 -12.17
N GLY A 50 7.67 -4.19 -11.25
CA GLY A 50 8.95 -4.44 -10.57
C GLY A 50 9.11 -3.73 -9.23
N GLY A 51 8.01 -3.35 -8.57
CA GLY A 51 8.02 -2.76 -7.23
C GLY A 51 8.91 -3.54 -6.25
N MET A 52 9.85 -2.84 -5.61
CA MET A 52 10.83 -3.43 -4.71
C MET A 52 10.54 -3.10 -3.26
N GLY A 53 10.95 -3.98 -2.33
CA GLY A 53 10.76 -3.76 -0.88
C GLY A 53 9.42 -4.25 -0.33
N ILE A 54 8.49 -4.67 -1.18
CA ILE A 54 7.13 -5.08 -0.78
C ILE A 54 7.18 -6.17 0.30
N GLY A 55 6.68 -5.82 1.48
CA GLY A 55 6.49 -6.77 2.57
C GLY A 55 5.59 -7.94 2.16
N ARG A 56 5.94 -9.16 2.59
CA ARG A 56 5.28 -10.40 2.14
C ARG A 56 3.76 -10.42 2.34
N HIS A 57 3.26 -9.79 3.41
CA HIS A 57 1.83 -9.69 3.65
C HIS A 57 1.15 -8.79 2.61
N THR A 58 1.65 -7.57 2.40
CA THR A 58 1.14 -6.64 1.37
C THR A 58 1.21 -7.26 -0.03
N TYR A 59 2.31 -7.95 -0.35
CA TYR A 59 2.43 -8.67 -1.62
C TYR A 59 1.30 -9.68 -1.81
N ASN A 60 1.01 -10.51 -0.79
CA ASN A 60 -0.05 -11.51 -0.87
C ASN A 60 -1.44 -10.88 -1.05
N VAL A 61 -1.70 -9.72 -0.44
CA VAL A 61 -2.95 -8.97 -0.61
C VAL A 61 -3.09 -8.50 -2.06
N MET A 62 -2.07 -7.84 -2.61
CA MET A 62 -2.07 -7.30 -3.97
C MET A 62 -2.07 -8.40 -5.05
N ALA A 63 -1.52 -9.57 -4.73
CA ALA A 63 -1.50 -10.74 -5.59
C ALA A 63 -2.86 -11.43 -5.76
N LEU A 64 -3.86 -11.12 -4.90
CA LEU A 64 -5.21 -11.64 -5.10
C LEU A 64 -5.82 -11.11 -6.40
N GLY A 65 -6.50 -11.99 -7.14
CA GLY A 65 -7.05 -11.69 -8.46
C GLY A 65 -8.03 -10.52 -8.42
N ASP A 66 -8.90 -10.49 -7.41
CA ASP A 66 -9.95 -9.49 -7.20
C ASP A 66 -9.50 -8.27 -6.39
N TYR A 67 -8.20 -8.14 -6.09
CA TYR A 67 -7.64 -7.05 -5.28
C TYR A 67 -8.08 -5.66 -5.74
N THR A 68 -7.98 -5.35 -7.03
CA THR A 68 -8.30 -4.02 -7.58
C THR A 68 -9.77 -3.69 -7.54
N SER A 69 -10.62 -4.71 -7.41
CA SER A 69 -12.08 -4.54 -7.33
C SER A 69 -12.57 -4.53 -5.89
N ASN A 70 -11.88 -5.22 -4.98
CA ASN A 70 -12.26 -5.35 -3.57
C ASN A 70 -11.02 -5.38 -2.64
N PRO A 71 -10.26 -4.28 -2.54
CA PRO A 71 -8.96 -4.29 -1.84
C PRO A 71 -9.08 -4.60 -0.34
N GLN A 72 -10.15 -4.11 0.31
CA GLN A 72 -10.43 -4.39 1.71
C GLN A 72 -10.75 -5.87 1.96
N LYS A 73 -11.55 -6.49 1.07
CA LYS A 73 -11.89 -7.91 1.17
C LYS A 73 -10.67 -8.79 0.92
N ALA A 74 -9.82 -8.40 -0.03
CA ALA A 74 -8.55 -9.08 -0.28
C ALA A 74 -7.64 -9.04 0.96
N ALA A 75 -7.51 -7.88 1.61
CA ALA A 75 -6.78 -7.73 2.86
C ALA A 75 -7.37 -8.64 3.97
N GLU A 76 -8.70 -8.69 4.10
CA GLU A 76 -9.39 -9.52 5.08
C GLU A 76 -9.15 -11.02 4.85
N ILE A 77 -9.17 -11.47 3.59
CA ILE A 77 -8.90 -12.87 3.23
C ILE A 77 -7.48 -13.26 3.64
N ILE A 78 -6.47 -12.47 3.27
CA ILE A 78 -5.07 -12.76 3.62
C ILE A 78 -4.86 -12.72 5.14
N TRP A 79 -5.51 -11.79 5.84
CA TRP A 79 -5.46 -11.70 7.30
C TRP A 79 -6.05 -12.95 7.98
N LYS A 80 -7.23 -13.41 7.52
CA LYS A 80 -7.86 -14.65 8.01
C LYS A 80 -7.00 -15.88 7.71
N MET A 81 -6.43 -15.98 6.52
CA MET A 81 -5.51 -17.06 6.14
C MET A 81 -4.25 -17.08 7.01
N GLY A 82 -3.77 -15.91 7.43
CA GLY A 82 -2.68 -15.73 8.38
C GLY A 82 -3.03 -16.04 9.84
N LYS A 83 -4.17 -16.71 10.11
CA LYS A 83 -4.71 -16.97 11.46
C LYS A 83 -4.90 -15.69 12.29
N LYS A 84 -5.18 -14.56 11.65
CA LYS A 84 -5.34 -13.24 12.30
C LYS A 84 -4.11 -12.79 13.11
N LYS A 85 -2.92 -13.31 12.77
CA LYS A 85 -1.66 -12.95 13.44
C LYS A 85 -0.90 -11.82 12.76
N ALA A 86 -1.30 -11.46 11.54
CA ALA A 86 -0.78 -10.27 10.90
C ALA A 86 -1.41 -9.06 11.61
N ALA A 87 -0.61 -8.38 12.42
CA ALA A 87 -0.81 -7.00 12.82
C ALA A 87 0.34 -6.23 12.15
N ALA A 88 0.30 -6.16 10.83
CA ALA A 88 1.46 -5.73 10.06
C ALA A 88 1.57 -4.21 10.10
N ASN A 89 2.66 -3.71 10.68
CA ASN A 89 3.03 -2.29 10.70
C ASN A 89 3.09 -1.62 9.30
N GLY A 90 3.04 -2.40 8.21
CA GLY A 90 3.02 -1.89 6.83
C GLY A 90 1.81 -1.03 6.48
N ALA A 91 0.72 -1.10 7.26
CA ALA A 91 -0.38 -0.16 7.17
C ALA A 91 0.09 1.25 7.59
N VAL A 92 0.68 1.35 8.77
CA VAL A 92 1.05 2.61 9.44
C VAL A 92 2.15 3.38 8.70
N MET A 93 3.04 2.69 7.98
CA MET A 93 4.21 3.29 7.33
C MET A 93 3.85 4.20 6.14
N ARG A 94 2.62 4.10 5.60
CA ARG A 94 2.22 4.78 4.34
C ARG A 94 1.19 5.89 4.56
N THR A 95 0.84 6.17 5.81
CA THR A 95 -0.27 7.05 6.19
C THR A 95 0.10 8.53 6.27
N SER A 96 1.37 8.90 6.10
CA SER A 96 1.84 10.28 6.21
C SER A 96 1.14 11.23 5.23
N VAL A 97 0.83 10.76 4.01
CA VAL A 97 0.10 11.54 2.99
C VAL A 97 -1.35 11.80 3.37
N VAL A 98 -1.95 11.00 4.25
CA VAL A 98 -3.35 11.16 4.63
C VAL A 98 -3.57 12.46 5.43
N GLY A 99 -2.54 12.95 6.13
CA GLY A 99 -2.58 14.24 6.82
C GLY A 99 -2.73 15.46 5.90
N LEU A 100 -2.53 15.29 4.57
CA LEU A 100 -2.73 16.35 3.58
C LEU A 100 -4.19 16.50 3.10
N LEU A 101 -5.08 15.58 3.50
CA LEU A 101 -6.47 15.63 3.09
C LEU A 101 -7.22 16.76 3.81
N LYS A 102 -8.01 17.53 3.05
CA LYS A 102 -8.76 18.69 3.57
C LYS A 102 -9.85 18.31 4.57
N ASP A 103 -10.50 17.16 4.41
CA ASP A 103 -11.67 16.74 5.21
C ASP A 103 -11.67 15.22 5.47
N ASN A 104 -12.36 14.77 6.54
CA ASN A 104 -12.57 13.36 6.90
C ASN A 104 -11.27 12.52 6.98
N VAL A 105 -10.18 13.15 7.43
CA VAL A 105 -8.82 12.59 7.52
C VAL A 105 -8.81 11.21 8.18
N ALA A 106 -9.53 11.02 9.30
CA ALA A 106 -9.56 9.76 10.03
C ALA A 106 -10.19 8.61 9.22
N ASN A 107 -11.36 8.82 8.62
CA ASN A 107 -12.03 7.79 7.80
C ASN A 107 -11.24 7.48 6.53
N ASN A 108 -10.64 8.51 5.92
CA ASN A 108 -9.81 8.33 4.74
C ASN A 108 -8.53 7.54 5.08
N ALA A 109 -7.94 7.80 6.25
CA ALA A 109 -6.80 7.03 6.75
C ALA A 109 -7.16 5.57 6.91
N GLU A 110 -8.25 5.30 7.63
CA GLU A 110 -8.71 3.93 7.89
C GLU A 110 -9.00 3.17 6.58
N ASN A 111 -9.66 3.81 5.62
CA ASN A 111 -9.97 3.17 4.34
C ASN A 111 -8.72 2.86 3.52
N ILE A 112 -7.74 3.76 3.50
CA ILE A 112 -6.46 3.55 2.81
C ILE A 112 -5.67 2.43 3.51
N LEU A 113 -5.60 2.46 4.84
CA LEU A 113 -4.91 1.44 5.64
C LEU A 113 -5.46 0.04 5.36
N ASN A 114 -6.78 -0.10 5.42
CA ASN A 114 -7.48 -1.36 5.22
C ASN A 114 -7.41 -1.86 3.77
N SER A 115 -6.98 -1.03 2.81
CA SER A 115 -6.90 -1.38 1.40
C SER A 115 -5.62 -2.14 1.00
N ALA A 116 -4.60 -2.15 1.86
CA ALA A 116 -3.32 -2.83 1.58
C ALA A 116 -2.90 -3.81 2.69
N THR A 117 -3.53 -3.73 3.86
CA THR A 117 -3.15 -4.41 5.10
C THR A 117 -4.32 -4.41 6.08
N LEU A 118 -4.52 -5.50 6.83
CA LEU A 118 -5.52 -5.62 7.91
C LEU A 118 -4.84 -6.15 9.19
#